data_AF-A0A2S7U4V9-F1
#
_entry.id   AF-A0A2S7U4V9-F1
#
_cell.length_a   1.000
_cell.length_b   1.000
_cell.length_c   1.000
_cell.angle_alpha   90.00
_cell.angle_beta   90.00
_cell.angle_gamma   90.00
#
_symmetry.space_group_name_H-M   'P 1'
#
loop_
_entity.id
_entity.type
_entity.pdbx_description
1 polymer ?
#
loop_
_entity_poly.entity_id
_entity_poly.type
_entity_poly.pdbx_seq_one_letter_code
_entity_poly.pdbx_strand_id
1 'polypeptide(L)'
;MHLVWFKRDLRVDDHCLLAEVGRACRAGEQMLGVYVYEPIVYQADDFDVCHLYFINESLVELRESLRKIGGELLILHGEILRVFEQVRRHFGVSKLWSHEENGNSVTFDRDLRVDQWVKKNGIQWVEKPQNGVIRRLKNRDGWATL
;
A
#
# COMPACT_ATOMS: atom_id res chain seq x y z
N MET A 1 -0.96 -7.65 -13.84
CA MET A 1 -0.63 -7.93 -12.43
C MET A 1 -1.19 -6.82 -11.55
N HIS A 2 -1.85 -7.18 -10.45
CA HIS A 2 -2.31 -6.29 -9.40
C HIS A 2 -1.23 -6.18 -8.32
N LEU A 3 -0.72 -4.98 -8.08
CA LEU A 3 0.23 -4.72 -6.99
C LEU A 3 -0.52 -4.14 -5.80
N VAL A 4 -0.44 -4.78 -4.63
CA VAL A 4 -1.04 -4.30 -3.39
C VAL A 4 0.06 -3.76 -2.49
N TRP A 5 0.06 -2.45 -2.28
CA TRP A 5 1.04 -1.76 -1.46
C TRP A 5 0.53 -1.58 -0.03
N PHE A 6 1.18 -2.31 0.87
CA PHE A 6 0.95 -2.25 2.30
C PHE A 6 1.86 -1.17 2.93
N LYS A 7 1.24 -0.25 3.69
CA LYS A 7 1.93 0.88 4.35
C LYS A 7 1.89 0.80 5.87
N ARG A 8 0.70 0.57 6.44
CA ARG A 8 0.46 0.50 7.90
C ARG A 8 -0.46 -0.67 8.28
N ASP A 9 -1.53 -0.88 7.52
CA ASP A 9 -2.48 -1.97 7.72
C ASP A 9 -1.88 -3.32 7.26
N LEU A 10 -1.03 -3.91 8.09
CA LEU A 10 -0.29 -5.12 7.74
C LEU A 10 -1.08 -6.41 8.07
N ARG A 11 -2.33 -6.50 7.62
CA ARG A 11 -3.21 -7.65 7.87
C ARG A 11 -4.02 -8.05 6.65
N VAL A 12 -4.55 -9.27 6.65
CA VAL A 12 -5.44 -9.76 5.58
C VAL A 12 -6.92 -9.66 5.99
N ASP A 13 -7.21 -9.88 7.26
CA ASP A 13 -8.57 -9.86 7.78
C ASP A 13 -9.19 -8.46 7.75
N ASP A 14 -10.49 -8.39 7.42
CA ASP A 14 -11.26 -7.15 7.26
C ASP A 14 -10.65 -6.16 6.23
N HIS A 15 -9.81 -6.66 5.33
CA HIS A 15 -9.15 -5.84 4.33
C HIS A 15 -10.02 -5.71 3.08
N CYS A 16 -10.92 -4.71 3.07
CA CYS A 16 -11.88 -4.49 1.98
C CYS A 16 -11.24 -4.48 0.57
N LEU A 17 -10.04 -3.93 0.46
CA LEU A 17 -9.26 -3.90 -0.78
C LEU A 17 -8.84 -5.29 -1.25
N LEU A 18 -8.47 -6.23 -0.36
CA LEU A 18 -8.12 -7.60 -0.76
C LEU A 18 -9.35 -8.35 -1.29
N ALA A 19 -10.56 -8.04 -0.80
CA ALA A 19 -11.78 -8.60 -1.35
C ALA A 19 -12.03 -8.16 -2.81
N GLU A 20 -11.76 -6.89 -3.14
CA GLU A 20 -11.82 -6.37 -4.51
C GLU A 20 -10.75 -6.99 -5.41
N VAL A 21 -9.50 -7.05 -4.92
CA VAL A 21 -8.40 -7.68 -5.66
C VAL A 21 -8.67 -9.17 -5.90
N GLY A 22 -9.23 -9.87 -4.90
CA GLY A 22 -9.61 -11.27 -5.01
C GLY A 22 -10.66 -11.55 -6.10
N ARG A 23 -11.51 -10.57 -6.45
CA ARG A 23 -12.42 -10.71 -7.61
C ARG A 23 -11.64 -10.76 -8.92
N ALA A 24 -10.63 -9.92 -9.08
CA ALA A 24 -9.75 -9.96 -10.25
C ALA A 24 -8.92 -11.25 -10.29
N CYS A 25 -8.44 -11.72 -9.14
CA CYS A 25 -7.72 -13.00 -9.06
C CYS A 25 -8.59 -14.18 -9.50
N ARG A 26 -9.87 -14.21 -9.12
CA ARG A 26 -10.82 -15.24 -9.59
C ARG A 26 -11.09 -15.17 -11.10
N ALA A 27 -10.89 -14.02 -11.74
CA ALA A 27 -10.96 -13.86 -13.19
C ALA A 27 -9.66 -14.24 -13.91
N GLY A 28 -8.65 -14.77 -13.20
CA GLY A 28 -7.38 -15.22 -13.75
C GLY A 28 -6.25 -14.20 -13.70
N GLU A 29 -6.48 -13.02 -13.11
CA GLU A 29 -5.41 -12.05 -12.89
C GLU A 29 -4.53 -12.44 -11.68
N GLN A 30 -3.29 -11.96 -11.65
CA GLN A 30 -2.37 -12.24 -10.54
C GLN A 30 -2.27 -11.05 -9.58
N MET A 31 -2.05 -11.34 -8.30
CA MET A 31 -1.81 -10.35 -7.25
C MET A 31 -0.45 -10.55 -6.60
N LEU A 32 0.23 -9.44 -6.31
CA LEU A 32 1.48 -9.38 -5.58
C LEU A 32 1.37 -8.33 -4.48
N GLY A 33 1.61 -8.73 -3.24
CA GLY A 33 1.77 -7.80 -2.12
C GLY A 33 3.16 -7.19 -2.12
N VAL A 34 3.28 -5.92 -1.73
CA VAL A 34 4.56 -5.26 -1.50
C VAL A 34 4.54 -4.42 -0.23
N TYR A 35 5.59 -4.55 0.56
CA TYR A 35 5.95 -3.65 1.64
C TYR A 35 7.36 -3.13 1.38
N VAL A 36 7.58 -1.83 1.62
CA VAL A 36 8.88 -1.20 1.40
C VAL A 36 9.31 -0.50 2.68
N TYR A 37 10.49 -0.89 3.18
CA TYR A 37 11.20 -0.11 4.18
C TYR A 37 11.77 1.15 3.51
N GLU A 38 11.05 2.26 3.67
CA GLU A 38 11.39 3.54 3.04
C GLU A 38 12.28 4.39 3.97
N PRO A 39 13.47 4.84 3.52
CA PRO A 39 14.35 5.70 4.31
C PRO A 39 13.66 6.95 4.87
N ILE A 40 12.80 7.57 4.06
CA ILE A 40 12.07 8.77 4.46
C ILE A 40 11.10 8.54 5.62
N VAL A 41 10.70 7.29 5.87
CA VAL A 41 9.76 6.94 6.95
C VAL A 41 10.51 6.53 8.20
N TYR A 42 11.47 5.60 8.10
CA TYR A 42 12.15 5.10 9.29
C TYR A 42 13.25 6.05 9.82
N GLN A 43 13.62 7.08 9.06
CA GLN A 43 14.51 8.16 9.52
C GLN A 43 13.74 9.39 10.02
N ALA A 44 12.40 9.36 10.00
CA ALA A 44 11.61 10.45 10.55
C ALA A 44 11.68 10.47 12.09
N ASP A 45 11.55 11.65 12.69
CA ASP A 45 11.71 11.86 14.14
C ASP A 45 10.69 11.07 14.99
N ASP A 46 9.55 10.70 14.39
CA ASP A 46 8.49 9.93 15.02
C ASP A 46 8.65 8.41 14.86
N PHE A 47 9.77 7.94 14.27
CA PHE A 47 10.06 6.52 14.13
C PHE A 47 10.99 6.02 15.25
N ASP A 48 10.63 4.89 15.85
CA ASP A 48 11.34 4.30 16.98
C ASP A 48 11.56 2.80 16.74
N VAL A 49 12.52 2.21 17.46
CA VAL A 49 12.84 0.79 17.39
C VAL A 49 11.62 -0.10 17.71
N CYS A 50 10.74 0.32 18.62
CA CYS A 50 9.52 -0.40 18.92
C CYS A 50 8.58 -0.50 17.71
N HIS A 51 8.50 0.56 16.88
CA HIS A 51 7.74 0.52 15.63
C HIS A 51 8.32 -0.54 14.69
N LEU A 52 9.65 -0.62 14.58
CA LEU A 52 10.31 -1.62 13.73
C LEU A 52 10.04 -3.06 14.17
N TYR A 53 10.09 -3.34 15.47
CA TYR A 53 9.74 -4.67 15.99
C TYR A 53 8.30 -5.05 15.64
N PHE A 54 7.36 -4.15 15.90
CA PHE A 54 5.95 -4.40 15.58
C PHE A 54 5.71 -4.63 14.09
N ILE A 55 6.34 -3.84 13.23
CA ILE A 55 6.26 -4.00 11.77
C ILE A 55 6.81 -5.37 11.35
N ASN A 56 7.97 -5.79 11.86
CA ASN A 56 8.57 -7.07 11.48
C ASN A 56 7.68 -8.26 11.83
N GLU A 57 7.16 -8.32 13.05
CA GLU A 57 6.21 -9.36 13.47
C GLU A 57 4.95 -9.35 12.57
N SER A 58 4.39 -8.17 12.33
CA SER A 58 3.22 -8.01 11.46
C SER A 58 3.48 -8.46 10.02
N LEU A 59 4.67 -8.23 9.48
CA LEU A 59 5.04 -8.64 8.12
C LEU A 59 5.17 -10.16 7.99
N VAL A 60 5.62 -10.84 9.04
CA VAL A 60 5.67 -12.31 9.08
C VAL A 60 4.25 -12.85 9.00
N GLU A 61 3.34 -12.39 9.87
CA GLU A 61 1.94 -12.81 9.89
C GLU A 61 1.21 -12.47 8.57
N LEU A 62 1.44 -11.28 8.01
CA LEU A 62 0.87 -10.85 6.74
C LEU A 62 1.30 -11.77 5.59
N ARG A 63 2.59 -12.09 5.49
CA ARG A 63 3.11 -12.96 4.44
C ARG A 63 2.49 -14.35 4.53
N GLU A 64 2.41 -14.93 5.72
CA GLU A 64 1.78 -16.24 5.92
C GLU A 64 0.30 -16.21 5.54
N SER A 65 -0.42 -15.16 5.93
CA SER A 65 -1.84 -14.99 5.63
C SER A 65 -2.09 -14.81 4.13
N LEU A 66 -1.24 -14.05 3.43
CA LEU A 66 -1.31 -13.90 1.97
C LEU A 66 -1.06 -15.23 1.25
N ARG A 67 -0.09 -16.03 1.71
CA ARG A 67 0.19 -17.35 1.13
C ARG A 67 -0.99 -18.30 1.27
N LYS A 68 -1.71 -18.27 2.39
CA LYS A 68 -2.93 -19.09 2.60
C LYS A 68 -4.03 -18.80 1.57
N ILE A 69 -4.07 -17.58 1.03
CA ILE A 69 -5.02 -17.18 -0.02
C ILE A 69 -4.40 -17.19 -1.43
N GLY A 70 -3.22 -17.78 -1.60
CA GLY A 70 -2.54 -17.92 -2.89
C GLY A 70 -1.77 -16.69 -3.37
N GLY A 71 -1.57 -15.69 -2.52
CA GLY A 71 -0.73 -14.51 -2.79
C GLY A 71 0.70 -14.67 -2.26
N GLU A 72 1.51 -13.63 -2.47
CA GLU A 72 2.87 -13.53 -1.91
C GLU A 72 3.16 -12.07 -1.54
N LEU A 73 4.07 -11.87 -0.59
CA LEU A 73 4.51 -10.54 -0.13
C LEU A 73 6.00 -10.31 -0.42
N LEU A 74 6.28 -9.34 -1.29
CA LEU A 74 7.63 -8.77 -1.43
C LEU A 74 7.88 -7.78 -0.29
N ILE A 75 8.97 -8.00 0.44
CA ILE A 75 9.48 -7.06 1.44
C ILE A 75 10.79 -6.51 0.89
N LEU A 76 10.80 -5.22 0.58
CA LEU A 76 11.91 -4.55 -0.10
C LEU A 76 12.39 -3.36 0.75
N HIS A 77 13.54 -2.81 0.40
CA HIS A 77 14.10 -1.65 1.06
C HIS A 77 14.51 -0.61 0.01
N GLY A 78 14.20 0.66 0.28
CA GLY A 78 14.63 1.78 -0.54
C GLY A 78 13.51 2.77 -0.88
N GLU A 79 13.78 3.60 -1.88
CA GLU A 79 12.85 4.63 -2.33
C GLU A 79 11.69 4.02 -3.14
N ILE A 80 10.47 4.41 -2.81
CA ILE A 80 9.26 3.75 -3.30
C ILE A 80 9.13 3.75 -4.82
N LEU A 81 9.45 4.85 -5.51
CA LEU A 81 9.33 4.91 -6.96
C LEU A 81 10.38 4.03 -7.65
N ARG A 82 11.61 4.01 -7.11
CA ARG A 82 12.66 3.11 -7.60
C ARG A 82 12.29 1.64 -7.40
N VAL A 83 11.65 1.31 -6.27
CA VAL A 83 11.16 -0.04 -6.01
C VAL A 83 10.00 -0.38 -6.94
N PHE A 84 9.00 0.48 -7.06
CA PHE A 84 7.85 0.28 -7.95
C PHE A 84 8.26 0.15 -9.40
N GLU A 85 9.24 0.92 -9.86
CA GLU A 85 9.76 0.80 -11.22
C GLU A 85 10.45 -0.55 -11.45
N GLN A 86 11.19 -1.08 -10.48
CA GLN A 86 11.79 -2.42 -10.57
C GLN A 86 10.71 -3.51 -10.60
N VAL A 87 9.72 -3.43 -9.70
CA VAL A 87 8.60 -4.38 -9.64
C VAL A 87 7.80 -4.33 -10.95
N ARG A 88 7.50 -3.14 -11.47
CA ARG A 88 6.79 -2.95 -12.74
C ARG A 88 7.53 -3.59 -13.91
N ARG A 89 8.85 -3.39 -14.01
CA ARG A 89 9.68 -3.97 -15.09
C ARG A 89 9.76 -5.49 -15.02
N HIS A 90 9.76 -6.06 -13.81
CA HIS A 90 9.91 -7.50 -13.63
C HIS A 90 8.59 -8.26 -13.77
N PHE A 91 7.49 -7.72 -13.22
CA PHE A 91 6.22 -8.44 -13.11
C PHE A 91 5.09 -7.88 -13.99
N GLY A 92 5.26 -6.71 -14.62
CA GLY A 92 4.21 -6.09 -15.42
C GLY A 92 3.01 -5.63 -14.59
N VAL A 93 3.15 -4.50 -13.88
CA VAL A 93 2.09 -3.94 -13.04
C VAL A 93 1.11 -3.11 -13.88
N SER A 94 -0.18 -3.46 -13.83
CA SER A 94 -1.27 -2.75 -14.51
C SER A 94 -2.17 -1.96 -13.55
N LYS A 95 -2.21 -2.38 -12.27
CA LYS A 95 -3.04 -1.75 -11.25
C LYS A 95 -2.33 -1.73 -9.90
N LEU A 96 -2.30 -0.58 -9.25
CA LEU A 96 -1.81 -0.38 -7.90
C LEU A 96 -3.00 -0.24 -6.94
N TRP A 97 -2.90 -0.86 -5.77
CA TRP A 97 -3.89 -0.80 -4.72
C TRP A 97 -3.21 -0.42 -3.41
N SER A 98 -3.79 0.48 -2.64
CA SER A 98 -3.36 0.74 -1.27
C SER A 98 -4.49 1.27 -0.41
N HIS A 99 -4.34 1.17 0.91
CA HIS A 99 -5.10 2.05 1.79
C HIS A 99 -4.55 3.48 1.74
N GLU A 100 -5.42 4.45 1.98
CA GLU A 100 -5.00 5.82 2.28
C GLU A 100 -4.15 5.80 3.56
N GLU A 101 -3.06 6.57 3.56
CA GLU A 101 -2.25 6.74 4.76
C GLU A 101 -2.52 8.11 5.38
N ASN A 102 -3.05 8.12 6.59
CA ASN A 102 -3.18 9.34 7.40
C ASN A 102 -1.89 9.56 8.21
N GLY A 103 -0.78 9.80 7.50
CA GLY A 103 0.55 10.04 8.07
C GLY A 103 0.96 11.51 8.07
N ASN A 104 2.26 11.75 8.21
CA ASN A 104 2.86 13.09 8.22
C ASN A 104 3.03 13.66 6.79
N SER A 105 3.60 14.86 6.67
CA SER A 105 3.84 15.51 5.38
C SER A 105 4.75 14.67 4.47
N VAL A 106 5.70 13.93 5.03
CA VAL A 106 6.65 13.11 4.27
C VAL A 106 5.92 11.99 3.52
N THR A 107 5.01 11.28 4.18
CA THR A 107 4.23 10.22 3.51
C THR A 107 3.15 10.79 2.58
N PHE A 108 2.68 12.01 2.82
CA PHE A 108 1.82 12.73 1.88
C PHE A 108 2.56 13.13 0.60
N ASP A 109 3.74 13.72 0.70
CA ASP A 109 4.55 14.11 -0.46
C ASP A 109 4.99 12.89 -1.27
N ARG A 110 5.30 11.78 -0.59
CA ARG A 110 5.51 10.47 -1.24
C ARG A 110 4.30 10.05 -2.06
N ASP A 111 3.09 10.09 -1.50
CA ASP A 111 1.87 9.68 -2.18
C ASP A 111 1.56 10.56 -3.40
N LEU A 112 1.85 11.87 -3.34
CA LEU A 112 1.76 12.76 -4.50
C LEU A 112 2.73 12.37 -5.63
N ARG A 113 3.95 11.97 -5.28
CA ARG A 113 4.93 11.49 -6.26
C ARG A 113 4.52 10.14 -6.86
N VAL A 114 3.92 9.25 -6.07
CA VAL A 114 3.35 7.98 -6.55
C VAL A 114 2.18 8.25 -7.51
N ASP A 115 1.28 9.19 -7.20
CA ASP A 115 0.18 9.60 -8.09
C ASP A 115 0.69 10.05 -9.47
N GLN A 116 1.74 10.87 -9.50
CA GLN A 116 2.37 11.29 -10.75
C GLN A 116 2.99 10.11 -11.50
N TRP A 117 3.64 9.20 -10.78
CA TRP A 117 4.28 8.03 -11.37
C TRP A 117 3.28 7.05 -11.98
N VAL A 118 2.16 6.75 -11.30
CA VAL A 118 1.14 5.84 -11.85
C VAL A 118 0.49 6.42 -13.10
N LYS A 119 0.20 7.73 -13.11
CA LYS A 119 -0.33 8.44 -14.30
C LYS A 119 0.64 8.35 -15.48
N LYS A 120 1.93 8.62 -15.24
CA LYS A 120 2.98 8.54 -16.27
C LYS A 120 3.10 7.15 -16.89
N ASN A 121 2.86 6.10 -16.11
CA ASN A 121 3.01 4.71 -16.54
C ASN A 121 1.70 4.04 -16.98
N GLY A 122 0.58 4.77 -17.02
CA GLY A 122 -0.73 4.22 -17.37
C GLY A 122 -1.24 3.17 -16.38
N ILE A 123 -0.81 3.26 -15.11
CA ILE A 123 -1.22 2.35 -14.04
C ILE A 123 -2.46 2.95 -13.36
N GLN A 124 -3.53 2.16 -13.24
CA GLN A 124 -4.68 2.57 -12.43
C GLN A 124 -4.30 2.44 -10.94
N TRP A 125 -4.39 3.52 -10.17
CA TRP A 125 -4.25 3.47 -8.72
C TRP A 125 -5.61 3.57 -8.04
N VAL A 126 -5.91 2.61 -7.18
CA VAL A 126 -7.10 2.60 -6.32
C VAL A 126 -6.65 2.75 -4.88
N GLU A 127 -7.02 3.87 -4.27
CA GLU A 127 -6.85 4.14 -2.85
C GLU A 127 -8.18 3.97 -2.13
N LYS A 128 -8.16 3.29 -0.97
CA LYS A 128 -9.34 3.11 -0.12
C LYS A 128 -9.08 3.71 1.26
N PRO A 129 -10.01 4.49 1.84
CA PRO A 129 -9.91 4.89 3.23
C PRO A 129 -9.98 3.65 4.12
N GLN A 130 -9.16 3.62 5.17
CA GLN A 130 -9.16 2.53 6.16
C GLN A 130 -10.01 2.87 7.39
N ASN A 131 -10.21 4.16 7.65
CA ASN A 131 -10.97 4.68 8.79
C ASN A 131 -11.90 5.80 8.33
N GLY A 132 -12.71 6.34 9.25
CA GLY A 132 -13.61 7.47 8.96
C GLY A 132 -12.90 8.81 8.71
N VAL A 133 -11.56 8.83 8.64
CA VAL A 133 -10.80 10.04 8.33
C VAL A 133 -10.57 10.10 6.83
N ILE A 134 -11.34 10.97 6.17
CA ILE A 134 -11.30 11.16 4.73
C ILE A 134 -10.16 12.12 4.36
N ARG A 135 -9.20 11.65 3.57
CA ARG A 135 -8.09 12.48 3.09
C ARG A 135 -8.57 13.36 1.91
N ARG A 136 -7.97 14.55 1.77
CA ARG A 136 -8.29 15.54 0.69
C ARG A 136 -9.74 16.04 0.69
N LEU A 137 -10.38 16.16 1.85
CA LEU A 137 -11.64 16.90 1.99
C LEU A 137 -11.45 18.35 1.51
N LYS A 138 -12.19 18.73 0.46
CA LYS A 138 -12.19 20.10 -0.08
C LYS A 138 -12.76 21.11 0.93
N ASN A 139 -13.66 20.66 1.80
CA ASN A 139 -14.27 21.41 2.89
C ASN A 139 -14.67 20.43 4.01
N ARG A 140 -14.75 20.92 5.25
CA ARG A 140 -15.17 20.16 6.43
C ARG A 140 -16.69 20.11 6.62
N ASP A 141 -17.45 20.87 5.84
CA ASP A 141 -18.92 20.80 5.87
C ASP A 141 -19.40 19.44 5.33
N GLY A 142 -20.18 18.70 6.13
CA GLY A 142 -20.79 17.41 5.72
C GLY A 142 -19.95 16.15 5.97
N TRP A 143 -18.85 16.24 6.73
CA TRP A 143 -17.99 15.07 7.01
C TRP A 143 -18.72 13.93 7.76
N ALA A 144 -19.73 14.26 8.56
CA ALA A 144 -20.49 13.29 9.37
C ALA A 144 -21.54 12.48 8.60
N THR A 145 -21.70 12.74 7.30
CA THR A 145 -22.72 12.12 6.42
C THR A 145 -22.12 11.25 5.30
N LEU A 146 -20.80 11.04 5.30
CA LEU A 146 -20.05 10.26 4.30
C LEU A 146 -19.73 8.84 4.78
#